data_AF-A0A7L3RSA9-F1
#
_entry.id   AF-A0A7L3RSA9-F1
#
_cell.length_a   1.000
_cell.length_b   1.000
_cell.length_c   1.000
_cell.angle_alpha   90.00
_cell.angle_beta   90.00
_cell.angle_gamma   90.00
#
_symmetry.space_group_name_H-M   'P 1'
#
loop_
_entity.id
_entity.type
_entity.pdbx_description
1 polymer ?
#
loop_
_entity_poly.entity_id
_entity_poly.type
_entity_poly.pdbx_seq_one_letter_code
_entity_poly.pdbx_strand_id
1 'polypeptide(L)'
;ARCQCKLAPRERRNCGYPGISAAECRKAGCCFNASVPGIPWCFAPKPRRVRKVCPNDSYARINCGFPGITAKDCERKGCCFRAHPAGVPWCFYHRVVEE
;
A
#
# COMPACT_ATOMS: atom_id res chain seq x y z
N ALA A 1 -1.63 6.95 19.86
CA ALA A 1 -1.75 7.62 18.54
C ALA A 1 -1.07 6.77 17.47
N ARG A 2 -1.63 6.64 16.25
CA ARG A 2 -1.00 5.86 15.16
C ARG A 2 0.33 6.51 14.75
N CYS A 3 1.38 5.72 14.53
CA CYS A 3 2.71 6.22 14.11
C CYS A 3 2.63 7.07 12.82
N GLN A 4 1.69 6.76 11.95
CA GLN A 4 1.43 7.51 10.70
C GLN A 4 0.93 8.94 10.94
N CYS A 5 0.47 9.28 12.13
CA CYS A 5 0.07 10.64 12.48
C CYS A 5 1.22 11.50 13.04
N LYS A 6 2.43 10.93 13.18
CA LYS A 6 3.64 11.66 13.58
C LYS A 6 4.28 12.30 12.34
N LEU A 7 3.68 13.39 11.89
CA LEU A 7 4.18 14.23 10.80
C LEU A 7 4.54 15.61 11.34
N ALA A 8 5.64 16.19 10.85
CA ALA A 8 5.97 17.56 11.16
C ALA A 8 4.85 18.49 10.64
N PRO A 9 4.53 19.60 11.34
CA PRO A 9 3.47 20.52 10.92
C PRO A 9 3.52 20.93 9.44
N ARG A 10 4.73 21.14 8.91
CA ARG A 10 4.97 21.55 7.51
C ARG A 10 4.74 20.44 6.47
N GLU A 11 4.75 19.17 6.87
CA GLU A 11 4.51 18.03 5.99
C GLU A 11 3.03 17.64 5.92
N ARG A 12 2.20 18.22 6.80
CA ARG A 12 0.77 17.88 6.90
C ARG A 12 0.03 18.36 5.66
N ARG A 13 -0.65 17.42 5.00
CA ARG A 13 -1.55 17.70 3.88
C ARG A 13 -2.99 17.63 4.37
N ASN A 14 -3.79 18.64 4.04
CA ASN A 14 -5.19 18.69 4.45
C ASN A 14 -5.96 17.44 3.99
N CYS A 15 -6.81 16.92 4.87
CA CYS A 15 -7.67 15.76 4.60
C CYS A 15 -9.16 16.02 4.92
N GLY A 16 -9.49 17.17 5.52
CA GLY A 16 -10.87 17.49 5.90
C GLY A 16 -11.32 18.85 5.37
N TYR A 17 -12.58 19.20 5.65
CA TYR A 17 -13.09 20.55 5.43
C TYR A 17 -12.75 21.47 6.62
N PRO A 18 -12.75 22.80 6.43
CA PRO A 18 -12.56 23.75 7.53
C PRO A 18 -13.59 23.55 8.65
N GLY A 19 -13.14 23.54 9.91
CA GLY A 19 -14.03 23.34 11.07
C GLY A 19 -14.44 21.89 11.34
N ILE A 20 -13.91 20.91 10.59
CA ILE A 20 -14.14 19.48 10.85
C ILE A 20 -13.82 19.11 12.30
N SER A 21 -14.69 18.31 12.93
CA SER A 21 -14.42 17.82 14.28
C SER A 21 -13.30 16.77 14.32
N ALA A 22 -12.68 16.59 15.48
CA ALA A 22 -11.67 15.55 15.67
C ALA A 22 -12.22 14.14 15.41
N ALA A 23 -13.50 13.90 15.71
CA ALA A 23 -14.15 12.62 15.50
C ALA A 23 -14.38 12.34 14.01
N GLU A 24 -14.93 13.30 13.26
CA GLU A 24 -15.17 13.19 11.82
C GLU A 24 -13.85 13.01 11.05
N CYS A 25 -12.81 13.78 11.41
CA CYS A 25 -11.49 13.65 10.79
C CYS A 25 -10.91 12.23 10.95
N ARG A 26 -11.01 11.66 12.16
CA ARG A 26 -10.53 10.29 12.42
C ARG A 26 -11.39 9.25 11.71
N LYS A 27 -12.70 9.46 11.63
CA LYS A 27 -13.64 8.59 10.90
C LYS A 27 -13.35 8.60 9.39
N ALA A 28 -12.89 9.72 8.84
CA ALA A 28 -12.40 9.83 7.47
C ALA A 28 -11.04 9.13 7.24
N GLY A 29 -10.48 8.44 8.25
CA GLY A 29 -9.20 7.74 8.15
C GLY A 29 -7.99 8.64 8.34
N CYS A 30 -8.19 9.88 8.78
CA CYS A 30 -7.14 10.89 8.89
C CYS A 30 -6.70 11.17 10.32
N CYS A 31 -5.63 11.95 10.42
CA CYS A 31 -5.01 12.33 11.68
C CYS A 31 -5.52 13.70 12.10
N PHE A 32 -5.82 13.86 13.40
CA PHE A 32 -6.25 15.13 13.95
C PHE A 32 -5.26 15.64 15.00
N ASN A 33 -4.75 16.86 14.84
CA ASN A 33 -3.94 17.56 15.82
C ASN A 33 -4.09 19.09 15.64
N ALA A 34 -4.71 19.73 16.63
CA ALA A 34 -4.99 21.17 16.66
C ALA A 34 -3.96 22.00 17.45
N SER A 35 -2.85 21.40 17.88
CA SER A 35 -1.86 22.07 18.74
C SER A 35 -1.03 23.15 18.03
N VAL A 36 -1.11 23.25 16.70
CA VAL A 36 -0.36 24.24 15.91
C VAL A 36 -1.36 25.02 15.03
N PRO A 37 -1.45 26.35 15.18
CA PRO A 37 -2.31 27.18 14.34
C PRO A 37 -1.73 27.39 12.94
N GLY A 38 -2.56 27.83 11.98
CA GLY A 38 -2.12 28.18 10.62
C GLY A 38 -1.77 27.00 9.71
N ILE A 39 -1.98 25.75 10.16
CA ILE A 39 -1.77 24.53 9.37
C ILE A 39 -2.97 23.57 9.52
N PRO A 40 -3.16 22.60 8.61
CA PRO A 40 -4.28 21.68 8.68
C PRO A 40 -4.28 20.86 9.98
N TRP A 41 -5.37 20.98 10.75
CA TRP A 41 -5.59 20.17 11.95
C TRP A 41 -6.01 18.76 11.61
N CYS A 42 -6.82 18.60 10.56
CA CYS A 42 -7.13 17.32 9.96
C CYS A 42 -6.21 17.08 8.76
N PHE A 43 -5.35 16.07 8.85
CA PHE A 43 -4.33 15.82 7.83
C PHE A 43 -4.19 14.34 7.49
N ALA A 44 -3.73 14.09 6.27
CA ALA A 44 -3.50 12.74 5.78
C ALA A 44 -2.41 12.03 6.61
N PRO A 45 -2.59 10.74 6.95
CA PRO A 45 -1.54 9.96 7.59
C PRO A 45 -0.33 9.81 6.65
N LYS A 46 0.85 9.57 7.22
CA LYS A 46 2.03 9.18 6.47
C LYS A 46 1.70 7.91 5.64
N PRO A 47 2.06 7.86 4.35
CA PRO A 47 1.88 6.67 3.54
C PRO A 47 2.50 5.45 4.19
N ARG A 48 1.80 4.31 4.12
CA ARG A 48 2.37 3.01 4.49
C ARG A 48 3.55 2.73 3.56
N ARG A 49 4.70 2.41 4.14
CA ARG A 49 5.79 1.83 3.36
C ARG A 49 5.40 0.40 3.04
N VAL A 50 5.44 0.08 1.76
CA VAL A 50 5.08 -1.25 1.25
C VAL A 50 6.11 -1.69 0.23
N ARG A 51 6.33 -2.99 0.16
CA ARG A 51 7.17 -3.61 -0.87
C ARG A 51 6.41 -4.70 -1.61
N LYS A 52 6.79 -4.91 -2.86
CA LYS A 52 6.30 -6.02 -3.69
C LYS A 52 7.16 -7.25 -3.42
N VAL A 53 6.52 -8.36 -3.10
CA VAL A 53 7.20 -9.65 -2.87
C VAL A 53 6.56 -10.74 -3.72
N CYS A 54 7.36 -11.69 -4.17
CA CYS A 54 6.84 -12.88 -4.82
C CYS A 54 6.30 -13.84 -3.77
N PRO A 55 4.99 -14.17 -3.77
CA PRO A 55 4.46 -15.16 -2.82
C PRO A 55 5.18 -16.50 -2.95
N ASN A 56 5.66 -17.01 -1.81
CA ASN A 56 6.33 -18.31 -1.72
C ASN A 56 5.33 -19.47 -1.84
N ASP A 57 4.16 -19.34 -1.21
CA ASP A 57 3.08 -20.31 -1.30
C ASP A 57 2.55 -20.38 -2.75
N SER A 58 2.48 -21.59 -3.28
CA SER A 58 2.04 -21.86 -4.65
C SER A 58 0.53 -21.73 -4.84
N TYR A 59 -0.27 -22.03 -3.83
CA TYR A 59 -1.73 -21.94 -3.89
C TYR A 59 -2.21 -20.48 -3.82
N ALA A 60 -1.38 -19.64 -3.22
CA ALA A 60 -1.51 -18.20 -3.14
C ALA A 60 -1.29 -17.43 -4.46
N ARG A 61 -0.82 -18.10 -5.52
CA ARG A 61 -0.41 -17.47 -6.78
C ARG A 61 -1.61 -17.11 -7.65
N ILE A 62 -1.66 -15.85 -8.06
CA ILE A 62 -2.67 -15.34 -9.00
C ILE A 62 -2.02 -15.20 -10.36
N ASN A 63 -2.59 -15.84 -11.38
CA ASN A 63 -2.02 -15.89 -12.73
C ASN A 63 -1.83 -14.50 -13.34
N CYS A 64 -0.63 -14.22 -13.87
CA CYS A 64 -0.26 -12.99 -14.57
C CYS A 64 0.25 -13.23 -16.01
N GLY A 65 0.17 -14.46 -16.49
CA GLY A 65 0.74 -14.87 -17.77
C GLY A 65 -0.21 -15.75 -18.58
N PHE A 66 0.38 -16.67 -19.32
CA PHE A 66 -0.33 -17.65 -20.14
C PHE A 66 0.49 -18.95 -20.21
N PRO A 67 -0.12 -20.09 -20.57
CA PRO A 67 0.61 -21.35 -20.73
C PRO A 67 1.77 -21.22 -21.73
N GLY A 68 2.95 -21.69 -21.35
CA GLY A 68 4.15 -21.61 -22.20
C GLY A 68 4.89 -20.26 -22.17
N ILE A 69 4.45 -19.28 -21.36
CA ILE A 69 5.20 -18.02 -21.19
C ILE A 69 6.61 -18.28 -20.66
N THR A 70 7.60 -17.60 -21.23
CA THR A 70 8.98 -17.67 -20.75
C THR A 70 9.16 -16.89 -19.44
N ALA A 71 10.15 -17.26 -18.63
CA ALA A 71 10.50 -16.50 -17.42
C ALA A 71 10.79 -15.02 -17.75
N LYS A 72 11.56 -14.78 -18.82
CA LYS A 72 11.95 -13.44 -19.27
C LYS A 72 10.75 -12.59 -19.65
N ASP A 73 9.74 -13.15 -20.32
CA ASP A 73 8.56 -12.40 -20.73
C ASP A 73 7.60 -12.16 -19.56
N CYS A 74 7.53 -13.10 -18.62
CA CYS A 74 6.81 -12.90 -17.36
C CYS A 74 7.41 -11.77 -16.51
N GLU A 75 8.73 -11.77 -16.34
CA GLU A 75 9.45 -10.74 -15.58
C GLU A 75 9.36 -9.37 -16.27
N ARG A 76 9.39 -9.33 -17.61
CA ARG A 76 9.18 -8.10 -18.39
C ARG A 76 7.77 -7.51 -18.19
N LYS A 77 6.76 -8.35 -17.93
CA LYS A 77 5.42 -7.93 -17.51
C LYS A 77 5.36 -7.39 -16.07
N GLY A 78 6.47 -7.41 -15.33
CA GLY A 78 6.54 -6.98 -13.93
C GLY A 78 5.93 -7.99 -12.96
N CYS A 79 5.95 -9.28 -13.33
CA CYS A 79 5.43 -10.37 -12.53
C CYS A 79 6.53 -11.33 -12.06
N CYS A 80 6.17 -12.18 -11.10
CA CYS A 80 7.03 -13.21 -10.56
C CYS A 80 6.96 -14.45 -11.44
N PHE A 81 8.10 -15.12 -11.64
CA PHE A 81 8.16 -16.40 -12.32
C PHE A 81 8.71 -17.51 -11.42
N ARG A 82 7.99 -18.62 -11.31
CA ARG A 82 8.45 -19.84 -10.63
C ARG A 82 7.76 -21.08 -11.21
N ALA A 83 8.51 -21.90 -11.93
CA ALA A 83 8.00 -23.05 -12.70
C ALA A 83 7.55 -24.27 -11.86
N HIS A 84 7.47 -24.16 -10.53
CA HIS A 84 7.12 -25.27 -9.65
C HIS A 84 6.21 -24.84 -8.50
N PRO A 85 5.32 -25.72 -8.00
CA PRO A 85 5.00 -27.05 -8.53
C PRO A 85 4.18 -27.00 -9.83
N ALA A 86 3.88 -28.16 -10.42
CA ALA A 86 2.91 -28.26 -11.51
C ALA A 86 1.48 -27.98 -11.01
N GLY A 87 0.57 -27.65 -11.92
CA GLY A 87 -0.83 -27.39 -11.59
C GLY A 87 -1.11 -26.02 -10.95
N VAL A 88 -0.11 -25.14 -10.85
CA VAL A 88 -0.26 -23.75 -10.39
C VAL A 88 0.29 -22.76 -11.42
N PRO A 89 -0.11 -21.47 -11.37
CA PRO A 89 0.48 -20.46 -12.23
C PRO A 89 1.98 -20.32 -12.02
N TRP A 90 2.74 -20.45 -13.12
CA TRP A 90 4.19 -20.23 -13.10
C TRP A 90 4.56 -18.76 -13.22
N CYS A 91 3.77 -17.99 -13.97
CA CYS A 91 3.83 -16.54 -14.00
C CYS A 91 2.69 -15.95 -13.16
N PHE A 92 3.01 -15.19 -12.12
CA PHE A 92 2.03 -14.73 -11.14
C PHE A 92 2.33 -13.34 -10.59
N TYR A 93 1.29 -12.68 -10.07
CA TYR A 93 1.41 -11.35 -9.49
C TYR A 93 2.22 -11.34 -8.19
N HIS A 94 2.89 -10.22 -7.96
CA HIS A 94 3.46 -9.87 -6.66
C HIS A 94 2.34 -9.68 -5.62
N ARG A 95 2.67 -9.92 -4.35
CA ARG A 95 1.89 -9.43 -3.20
C ARG A 95 2.50 -8.14 -2.68
N VAL A 96 1.64 -7.24 -2.22
CA VAL A 96 2.04 -6.03 -1.52
C VAL A 96 2.04 -6.34 -0.03
N VAL A 97 3.19 -6.18 0.61
CA VAL A 97 3.34 -6.34 2.07
C VAL A 97 3.83 -5.03 2.67
N GLU A 98 3.40 -4.74 3.90
CA GLU A 98 3.94 -3.62 4.67
C GLU A 98 5.40 -3.88 5.02
N GLU A 99 6.20 -2.81 4.97
CA GLU A 99 7.60 -2.80 5.40
C GLU A 99 7.72 -2.63 6.91
#